data_AF-A0A0F8VWA5-F1
#
_entry.id   AF-A0A0F8VWA5-F1
#
_cell.length_a   1.000
_cell.length_b   1.000
_cell.length_c   1.000
_cell.angle_alpha   90.00
_cell.angle_beta   90.00
_cell.angle_gamma   90.00
#
_symmetry.space_group_name_H-M   'P 1'
#
loop_
_entity.id
_entity.type
_entity.pdbx_description
1 polymer ?
#
loop_
_entity_poly.entity_id
_entity_poly.type
_entity_poly.pdbx_seq_one_letter_code
_entity_poly.pdbx_strand_id
1 'polypeptide(L)' 'VLKVVRLELERATSKFGPMASAHEGYAVILEELDEFWEEVRKKRENRSYLHMREELVQIAVMAIQAIGDLEL' A
#
# COMPACT_ATOMS: atom_id res chain seq x y z
N VAL A 1 -12.80 -0.98 -7.94
CA VAL A 1 -11.37 -1.06 -7.56
C VAL A 1 -10.65 0.25 -7.84
N LEU A 2 -10.51 0.69 -9.11
CA LEU A 2 -9.78 1.91 -9.49
C LEU A 2 -10.22 3.20 -8.77
N LYS A 3 -11.51 3.38 -8.48
CA LYS A 3 -12.01 4.52 -7.70
C LYS A 3 -11.43 4.56 -6.28
N VAL A 4 -11.30 3.39 -5.63
CA VAL A 4 -10.81 3.29 -4.25
C VAL A 4 -9.31 3.53 -4.22
N VAL A 5 -8.57 2.98 -5.18
CA VAL A 5 -7.13 3.27 -5.35
C VAL A 5 -6.89 4.76 -5.57
N ARG A 6 -7.70 5.43 -6.39
CA ARG A 6 -7.58 6.88 -6.60
C ARG A 6 -7.78 7.68 -5.31
N LEU A 7 -8.83 7.38 -4.54
CA LEU A 7 -9.12 8.07 -3.29
C LEU A 7 -8.01 7.84 -2.25
N GLU A 8 -7.49 6.62 -2.17
CA GLU A 8 -6.40 6.30 -1.26
C GLU A 8 -5.07 6.94 -1.71
N LEU A 9 -4.84 7.06 -3.03
CA LEU A 9 -3.70 7.80 -3.58
C LEU A 9 -3.76 9.30 -3.22
N GLU A 10 -4.93 9.94 -3.39
CA GLU A 10 -5.14 11.33 -2.97
C GLU A 10 -4.87 11.52 -1.46
N ARG A 11 -5.33 10.58 -0.64
CA ARG A 11 -5.07 10.58 0.81
C ARG A 11 -3.57 10.40 1.11
N ALA A 12 -2.91 9.41 0.52
CA ALA A 12 -1.50 9.12 0.75
C ALA A 12 -0.61 10.32 0.38
N THR A 13 -0.83 10.92 -0.80
CA THR A 13 -0.09 12.12 -1.25
C THR A 13 -0.37 13.34 -0.36
N SER A 14 -1.56 13.46 0.24
CA SER A 14 -1.85 14.55 1.18
C SER A 14 -1.19 14.39 2.55
N LYS A 15 -0.93 13.14 2.95
CA LYS A 15 -0.46 12.79 4.31
C LYS A 15 1.06 12.63 4.37
N PHE A 16 1.66 12.12 3.31
CA PHE A 16 3.08 11.79 3.25
C PHE A 16 3.78 12.61 2.16
N GLY A 17 5.05 12.95 2.39
CA GLY A 17 5.89 13.57 1.37
C GLY A 17 6.32 12.55 0.29
N PRO A 18 6.94 13.01 -0.80
CA PRO A 18 7.43 12.11 -1.83
C PRO A 18 8.55 11.21 -1.30
N MET A 19 8.63 9.99 -1.79
CA MET A 19 9.71 9.04 -1.46
C MET A 19 11.07 9.60 -1.92
N ALA A 20 12.10 9.53 -1.07
CA ALA A 20 13.42 10.11 -1.35
C ALA A 20 14.38 9.15 -2.05
N SER A 21 14.10 7.83 -2.05
CA SER A 21 14.96 6.84 -2.70
C SER A 21 14.25 5.54 -3.03
N ALA A 22 14.85 4.74 -3.93
CA ALA A 22 14.37 3.37 -4.22
C ALA A 22 14.37 2.45 -3.00
N HIS A 23 15.28 2.66 -2.02
CA HIS A 23 15.29 1.89 -0.78
C HIS A 23 14.08 2.23 0.10
N GLU A 24 13.73 3.51 0.17
CA GLU A 24 12.53 3.96 0.89
C GLU A 24 11.26 3.43 0.20
N GLY A 25 11.15 3.59 -1.12
CA GLY A 25 10.00 3.07 -1.86
C GLY A 25 9.85 1.55 -1.73
N TYR A 26 10.96 0.80 -1.78
CA TYR A 26 10.94 -0.63 -1.48
C TYR A 26 10.48 -0.92 -0.06
N ALA A 27 11.01 -0.21 0.95
CA ALA A 27 10.67 -0.44 2.34
C ALA A 27 9.18 -0.18 2.63
N VAL A 28 8.63 0.90 2.06
CA VAL A 28 7.21 1.24 2.21
C VAL A 28 6.33 0.20 1.51
N ILE A 29 6.66 -0.23 0.29
CA ILE A 29 5.90 -1.29 -0.40
C ILE A 29 5.98 -2.61 0.39
N LEU A 30 7.15 -2.91 0.97
CA LEU A 30 7.36 -4.11 1.77
C LEU A 30 6.52 -4.09 3.05
N GLU A 31 6.39 -2.94 3.71
CA GLU A 31 5.53 -2.77 4.89
C GLU A 31 4.07 -3.15 4.58
N GLU A 32 3.51 -2.62 3.50
CA GLU A 32 2.12 -2.94 3.09
C GLU A 32 1.96 -4.42 2.69
N LEU A 33 3.00 -5.04 2.11
CA LEU A 33 3.02 -6.48 1.81
C LEU A 33 3.04 -7.32 3.09
N ASP A 34 3.82 -6.91 4.09
CA ASP A 34 3.88 -7.57 5.40
C ASP A 34 2.53 -7.44 6.13
N GLU A 35 1.88 -6.27 6.11
CA GLU A 35 0.54 -6.07 6.67
C GLU A 35 -0.51 -6.96 5.98
N PHE A 36 -0.48 -7.06 4.65
CA PHE A 36 -1.33 -8.00 3.93
C PHE A 36 -1.04 -9.45 4.34
N TRP A 37 0.24 -9.80 4.50
CA TRP A 37 0.66 -11.13 4.93
C TRP A 37 0.18 -11.45 6.35
N GLU A 38 0.17 -10.47 7.26
CA GLU A 38 -0.39 -10.62 8.61
C GLU A 38 -1.85 -11.06 8.58
N GLU A 39 -2.68 -10.52 7.68
CA GLU A 39 -4.06 -10.96 7.51
C GLU A 39 -4.17 -12.34 6.84
N VAL A 40 -3.34 -12.60 5.82
CA VAL A 40 -3.33 -13.89 5.09
C VAL A 40 -2.97 -15.04 6.02
N ARG A 41 -1.99 -14.86 6.90
CA ARG A 41 -1.50 -15.93 7.79
C ARG A 41 -2.39 -16.20 9.00
N LYS A 42 -3.38 -15.34 9.27
CA LYS A 42 -4.40 -15.58 10.30
C LYS A 42 -5.23 -16.82 9.97
N LYS A 43 -5.69 -17.50 11.02
CA LYS A 43 -6.72 -18.54 10.91
C LYS A 43 -7.98 -17.96 10.24
N ARG A 44 -8.73 -18.80 9.54
CA ARG A 44 -9.88 -18.38 8.71
C ARG A 44 -10.94 -17.63 9.50
N GLU A 45 -11.15 -18.00 10.75
CA GLU A 45 -12.10 -17.37 11.67
C GLU A 45 -11.67 -15.96 12.14
N ASN A 46 -10.37 -15.64 12.02
CA ASN A 46 -9.79 -14.39 12.53
C ASN A 46 -9.34 -13.42 11.42
N ARG A 47 -9.40 -13.81 10.15
CA ARG A 47 -9.00 -12.93 9.04
C ARG A 47 -10.08 -11.90 8.71
N SER A 48 -9.66 -10.70 8.38
CA SER A 48 -10.55 -9.67 7.86
C SER A 48 -10.36 -9.51 6.36
N TYR A 49 -11.34 -9.97 5.57
CA TYR A 49 -11.33 -9.72 4.11
C TYR A 49 -11.41 -8.24 3.77
N LEU A 50 -11.93 -7.41 4.68
CA LEU A 50 -11.93 -5.97 4.54
C LEU A 50 -10.50 -5.42 4.65
N HIS A 51 -9.76 -5.78 5.71
CA HIS A 51 -8.37 -5.34 5.89
C HIS A 51 -7.49 -5.87 4.77
N MET A 52 -7.61 -7.15 4.40
CA MET A 52 -6.91 -7.72 3.24
C MET A 52 -7.09 -6.88 1.97
N ARG A 53 -8.30 -6.36 1.75
CA ARG A 53 -8.60 -5.50 0.61
C ARG A 53 -8.01 -4.10 0.76
N GLU A 54 -7.96 -3.57 1.98
CA GLU A 54 -7.32 -2.28 2.31
C GLU A 54 -5.82 -2.35 2.03
N GLU A 55 -5.13 -3.38 2.55
CA GLU A 55 -3.68 -3.54 2.31
C GLU A 55 -3.36 -3.76 0.82
N LEU A 56 -4.20 -4.52 0.09
CA LEU A 56 -4.02 -4.66 -1.36
C LEU A 56 -4.21 -3.34 -2.13
N VAL A 57 -5.09 -2.46 -1.64
CA VAL A 57 -5.22 -1.10 -2.20
C VAL A 57 -3.98 -0.29 -1.86
N GLN A 58 -3.49 -0.33 -0.62
CA GLN A 58 -2.28 0.38 -0.21
C GLN A 58 -1.05 -0.07 -0.99
N ILE A 59 -0.84 -1.38 -1.20
CA ILE A 59 0.21 -1.93 -2.08
C ILE A 59 0.14 -1.30 -3.47
N ALA A 60 -1.06 -1.24 -4.06
CA ALA A 60 -1.24 -0.64 -5.39
C ALA A 60 -0.92 0.87 -5.39
N VAL A 61 -1.33 1.59 -4.33
CA VAL A 61 -1.07 3.03 -4.18
C VAL A 61 0.43 3.30 -3.99
N MET A 62 1.12 2.55 -3.13
CA MET A 62 2.55 2.72 -2.86
C MET A 62 3.39 2.41 -4.10
N ALA A 63 3.00 1.41 -4.90
CA ALA A 63 3.66 1.15 -6.18
C ALA A 63 3.50 2.30 -7.19
N ILE A 64 2.30 2.91 -7.26
CA ILE A 64 2.05 4.07 -8.11
C ILE A 64 2.84 5.29 -7.62
N GLN A 65 2.90 5.52 -6.30
CA GLN A 65 3.67 6.63 -5.72
C GLN A 65 5.16 6.43 -5.96
N ALA A 66 5.70 5.23 -5.77
CA ALA A 66 7.11 4.95 -6.05
C ALA A 66 7.49 5.26 -7.52
N ILE A 67 6.62 4.93 -8.48
CA ILE A 67 6.80 5.31 -9.89
C ILE A 67 6.84 6.83 -10.06
N GLY A 68 5.88 7.54 -9.46
CA GLY A 68 5.75 8.99 -9.60
C GLY A 68 6.85 9.78 -8.90
N ASP A 69 7.19 9.41 -7.67
CA ASP A 69 8.12 10.14 -6.81
C ASP A 69 9.58 9.89 -7.20
N LEU A 70 9.90 8.69 -7.71
CA LEU A 70 11.26 8.28 -8.07
C LEU A 70 11.53 8.33 -9.59
N GLU A 71 10.56 8.79 -10.38
CA GLU A 71 10.65 8.90 -11.84
C GLU A 71 11.05 7.57 -12.54
N LEU A 72 10.41 6.45 -12.15
CA LEU A 72 10.65 5.09 -12.69
C LEU A 72 9.68 4.72 -13.84
#